data_AF-A0A0G4IWT1-F1
#
_entry.id   AF-A0A0G4IWT1-F1
#
_cell.length_a   1.000
_cell.length_b   1.000
_cell.length_c   1.000
_cell.angle_alpha   90.00
_cell.angle_beta   90.00
_cell.angle_gamma   90.00
#
_symmetry.space_group_name_H-M   'P 1'
#
loop_
_entity.id
_entity.type
_entity.pdbx_description
1 polymer ?
#
loop_
_entity_poly.entity_id
_entity_poly.type
_entity_poly.pdbx_seq_one_letter_code
_entity_poly.pdbx_strand_id
1 'polypeptide(L)'
;MAGELVWKSLSNARRSQQESAGASREPSVVFVGTEGSGKTILISSFIYKSRPDDLKPTIGVDYKYTRSSPTSGNDLGGKLVTHFWEIGGGQLYSAALPVVLTPSAMAVIVIDLSRPATIVPDLLFWLSQLTSCAGSASAPQIVIIGNKYDAMPTKDADLIGRTLRAMAMPYNAMLFYHSSDNKALQQQFRTVITRFILDKPNAKSAAQTDPTRPLMIPSGADSPDAIGHPPGGGGLEAWPAAFRRVFPEPPAQRIVLPGEQQLEPEPVVDALWVQKRDEPIRKVEPSRS
;
A
#
# COMPACT_ATOMS: atom_id res chain seq x y z
N MET A 1 10.34 -11.65 -18.56
CA MET A 1 10.01 -11.16 -19.91
C MET A 1 8.52 -11.24 -20.24
N ALA A 2 7.85 -12.41 -20.16
CA ALA A 2 6.42 -12.52 -20.50
C ALA A 2 5.46 -11.78 -19.53
N GLY A 3 5.70 -11.86 -18.21
CA GLY A 3 4.83 -11.21 -17.21
C GLY A 3 4.82 -9.68 -17.27
N GLU A 4 5.95 -9.06 -17.59
CA GLU A 4 6.09 -7.59 -17.67
C GLU A 4 5.33 -7.00 -18.86
N LEU A 5 5.26 -7.75 -19.98
CA LEU A 5 4.50 -7.39 -21.17
C LEU A 5 2.99 -7.47 -20.95
N VAL A 6 2.54 -8.44 -20.15
CA VAL A 6 1.13 -8.57 -19.74
C VAL A 6 0.71 -7.35 -18.91
N TRP A 7 1.51 -6.94 -17.93
CA TRP A 7 1.21 -5.77 -17.10
C TRP A 7 1.20 -4.46 -17.89
N LYS A 8 2.16 -4.28 -18.82
CA LYS A 8 2.16 -3.11 -19.72
C LYS A 8 0.91 -3.08 -20.60
N SER A 9 0.50 -4.21 -21.17
CA SER A 9 -0.71 -4.29 -21.99
C SER A 9 -1.99 -3.99 -21.20
N LEU A 10 -2.10 -4.52 -19.97
CA LEU A 10 -3.22 -4.25 -19.06
C LEU A 10 -3.26 -2.77 -18.63
N SER A 11 -2.10 -2.17 -18.35
CA SER A 11 -2.03 -0.74 -18.01
C SER A 11 -2.53 0.16 -19.14
N ASN A 12 -2.14 -0.13 -20.38
CA ASN A 12 -2.54 0.64 -21.56
C ASN A 12 -4.05 0.47 -21.86
N ALA A 13 -4.57 -0.76 -21.74
CA ALA A 13 -5.98 -1.05 -21.94
C ALA A 13 -6.86 -0.32 -20.90
N ARG A 14 -6.46 -0.33 -19.62
CA ARG A 14 -7.19 0.35 -18.55
C ARG A 14 -7.15 1.87 -18.71
N ARG A 15 -6.00 2.44 -19.09
CA ARG A 15 -5.85 3.88 -19.35
C ARG A 15 -6.75 4.36 -20.49
N SER A 16 -6.83 3.56 -21.57
CA SER A 16 -7.72 3.83 -22.71
C SER A 16 -9.21 3.77 -22.34
N GLN A 17 -9.61 2.83 -21.46
CA GLN A 17 -10.98 2.78 -20.93
C GLN A 17 -11.31 3.97 -20.04
N GLN A 18 -10.35 4.41 -19.22
CA GLN A 18 -10.53 5.51 -18.26
C GLN A 18 -10.62 6.89 -18.92
N GLU A 19 -9.99 7.07 -20.09
CA GLU A 19 -10.15 8.26 -20.92
C GLU A 19 -11.50 8.29 -21.67
N SER A 20 -12.14 7.13 -21.88
CA SER A 20 -13.43 7.01 -22.57
C SER A 20 -14.66 7.05 -21.64
N ALA A 21 -14.46 6.84 -20.32
CA ALA A 21 -15.54 6.72 -19.35
C ALA A 21 -15.89 8.08 -18.70
N GLY A 22 -16.74 8.86 -19.35
CA GLY A 22 -17.47 9.95 -18.71
C GLY A 22 -18.74 9.45 -18.02
N ALA A 23 -18.68 9.11 -16.73
CA ALA A 23 -19.84 9.06 -15.79
C ALA A 23 -19.43 8.55 -14.40
N SER A 24 -19.65 9.37 -13.36
CA SER A 24 -19.48 9.11 -11.92
C SER A 24 -18.07 8.65 -11.44
N ARG A 25 -17.51 9.37 -10.45
CA ARG A 25 -16.22 9.03 -9.84
C ARG A 25 -16.37 7.76 -8.99
N GLU A 26 -15.79 6.65 -9.43
CA GLU A 26 -15.61 5.44 -8.61
C GLU A 26 -14.29 5.55 -7.82
N PRO A 27 -14.32 5.67 -6.48
CA PRO A 27 -13.11 5.83 -5.69
C PRO A 27 -12.29 4.53 -5.68
N SER A 28 -10.97 4.67 -5.83
CA SER A 28 -10.02 3.56 -5.78
C SER A 28 -9.04 3.76 -4.63
N VAL A 29 -8.86 2.73 -3.80
CA VAL A 29 -7.90 2.73 -2.69
C VAL A 29 -6.94 1.56 -2.89
N VAL A 30 -5.64 1.84 -2.93
CA VAL A 30 -4.58 0.86 -3.19
C VAL A 30 -3.74 0.70 -1.94
N PHE A 31 -3.68 -0.52 -1.40
CA PHE A 31 -2.88 -0.86 -0.22
C PHE A 31 -1.58 -1.55 -0.63
N VAL A 32 -0.47 -1.00 -0.13
CA VAL A 32 0.89 -1.52 -0.31
C VAL A 32 1.61 -1.58 1.04
N GLY A 33 2.69 -2.36 1.11
CA GLY A 33 3.43 -2.58 2.36
C GLY A 33 3.98 -4.00 2.45
N THR A 34 4.79 -4.29 3.45
CA THR A 34 5.39 -5.61 3.64
C THR A 34 4.40 -6.71 3.95
N GLU A 35 4.82 -7.95 3.71
CA GLU A 35 4.07 -9.12 4.14
C GLU A 35 3.85 -9.09 5.66
N GLY A 36 2.62 -9.42 6.08
CA GLY A 36 2.24 -9.42 7.49
C GLY A 36 2.08 -8.04 8.13
N SER A 37 2.15 -6.93 7.37
CA SER A 37 1.93 -5.58 7.93
C SER A 37 0.46 -5.30 8.29
N GLY A 38 -0.48 -6.17 7.89
CA GLY A 38 -1.90 -6.10 8.27
C GLY A 38 -2.83 -5.44 7.24
N LYS A 39 -2.38 -5.26 6.00
CA LYS A 39 -3.18 -4.73 4.87
C LYS A 39 -4.55 -5.43 4.71
N THR A 40 -4.56 -6.75 4.60
CA THR A 40 -5.79 -7.55 4.47
C THR A 40 -6.75 -7.35 5.64
N ILE A 41 -6.22 -7.19 6.86
CA ILE A 41 -7.01 -6.94 8.08
C ILE A 41 -7.62 -5.54 8.01
N LEU A 42 -6.86 -4.52 7.62
CA LEU A 42 -7.36 -3.16 7.45
C LEU A 42 -8.51 -3.11 6.44
N ILE A 43 -8.32 -3.71 5.26
CA ILE A 43 -9.37 -3.77 4.22
C ILE A 43 -10.61 -4.52 4.73
N SER A 44 -10.41 -5.71 5.30
CA SER A 44 -11.52 -6.55 5.78
C SER A 44 -12.28 -5.87 6.94
N SER A 45 -11.57 -5.22 7.86
CA SER A 45 -12.18 -4.46 8.96
C SER A 45 -13.00 -3.28 8.46
N PHE A 46 -12.60 -2.64 7.35
CA PHE A 46 -13.37 -1.57 6.73
C PHE A 46 -14.68 -2.10 6.14
N ILE A 47 -14.57 -3.15 5.31
CA ILE A 47 -15.67 -3.71 4.53
C ILE A 47 -16.68 -4.46 5.41
N TYR A 48 -16.21 -5.44 6.19
CA TYR A 48 -17.07 -6.39 6.90
C TYR A 48 -17.31 -6.02 8.37
N LYS A 49 -16.57 -5.04 8.90
CA LYS A 49 -16.56 -4.68 10.33
C LYS A 49 -16.15 -5.83 11.26
N SER A 50 -15.51 -6.86 10.72
CA SER A 50 -15.03 -8.04 11.44
C SER A 50 -13.64 -8.46 10.96
N ARG A 51 -12.94 -9.24 11.80
CA ARG A 51 -11.69 -9.89 11.44
C ARG A 51 -12.02 -11.24 10.77
N PRO A 52 -11.38 -11.60 9.65
CA PRO A 52 -11.54 -12.93 9.07
C PRO A 52 -10.96 -14.00 10.01
N ASP A 53 -11.67 -15.12 10.16
CA ASP A 53 -11.23 -16.24 11.01
C ASP A 53 -10.00 -16.95 10.41
N ASP A 54 -9.93 -17.07 9.07
CA ASP A 54 -8.81 -17.66 8.33
C ASP A 54 -8.13 -16.64 7.42
N LEU A 55 -6.96 -16.15 7.86
CA LEU A 55 -6.11 -15.27 7.07
C LEU A 55 -4.98 -16.07 6.42
N LYS A 56 -5.10 -16.33 5.12
CA LYS A 56 -3.96 -16.83 4.31
C LYS A 56 -3.10 -15.64 3.85
N PRO A 57 -1.77 -15.80 3.76
CA PRO A 57 -0.92 -14.78 3.17
C PRO A 57 -1.38 -14.43 1.75
N THR A 58 -1.56 -13.13 1.47
CA THR A 58 -1.94 -12.64 0.15
C THR A 58 -0.78 -12.78 -0.82
N ILE A 59 -1.00 -13.44 -1.95
CA ILE A 59 -0.04 -13.61 -3.04
C ILE A 59 -0.57 -12.85 -4.25
N GLY A 60 0.27 -12.03 -4.89
CA GLY A 60 -0.13 -11.28 -6.08
C GLY A 60 -0.94 -10.02 -5.77
N VAL A 61 -1.98 -9.79 -6.55
CA VAL A 61 -2.89 -8.65 -6.39
C VAL A 61 -4.27 -9.17 -5.99
N ASP A 62 -4.78 -8.71 -4.85
CA ASP A 62 -6.14 -8.97 -4.41
C ASP A 62 -7.05 -7.78 -4.70
N TYR A 63 -8.30 -8.06 -5.10
CA TYR A 63 -9.29 -7.07 -5.48
C TYR A 63 -10.59 -7.30 -4.72
N LYS A 64 -11.04 -6.24 -4.04
CA LYS A 64 -12.34 -6.20 -3.36
C LYS A 64 -13.08 -4.94 -3.74
N TYR A 65 -14.41 -4.96 -3.68
CA TYR A 65 -15.21 -3.76 -3.89
C TYR A 65 -16.35 -3.69 -2.88
N THR A 66 -16.79 -2.46 -2.61
CA THR A 66 -18.01 -2.21 -1.83
C THR A 66 -19.00 -1.40 -2.64
N ARG A 67 -20.28 -1.54 -2.30
CA ARG A 67 -21.36 -0.72 -2.84
C ARG A 67 -22.03 -0.02 -1.67
N SER A 68 -21.83 1.29 -1.55
CA SER A 68 -22.44 2.10 -0.49
C SER A 68 -23.39 3.13 -1.07
N SER A 69 -24.53 3.34 -0.40
CA SER A 69 -25.36 4.50 -0.69
C SER A 69 -24.69 5.75 -0.09
N PRO A 70 -24.45 6.82 -0.87
CA PRO A 70 -23.95 8.07 -0.31
C PRO A 70 -24.92 8.55 0.79
N THR A 71 -24.42 8.75 2.00
CA THR A 71 -25.24 9.17 3.16
C THR A 71 -25.59 10.66 3.09
N SER A 72 -26.27 11.07 2.02
CA SER A 72 -26.85 12.39 1.84
C SER A 72 -28.10 12.23 1.00
N GLY A 73 -29.26 12.58 1.58
CA GLY A 73 -30.61 12.32 1.07
C GLY A 73 -31.00 13.00 -0.24
N ASN A 74 -30.26 12.77 -1.31
CA ASN A 74 -30.77 12.89 -2.66
C ASN A 74 -30.92 11.49 -3.24
N ASP A 75 -32.17 11.05 -3.33
CA ASP A 75 -32.66 9.85 -4.02
C ASP A 75 -32.41 9.93 -5.54
N LEU A 76 -31.14 10.00 -5.93
CA LEU A 76 -30.69 9.76 -7.30
C LEU A 76 -29.93 8.44 -7.37
N GLY A 77 -30.53 7.38 -6.83
CA GLY A 77 -30.47 5.96 -7.26
C GLY A 77 -29.12 5.25 -7.48
N GLY A 78 -27.98 5.91 -7.39
CA GLY A 78 -26.67 5.35 -7.69
C GLY A 78 -25.97 4.82 -6.45
N LYS A 79 -25.76 3.51 -6.38
CA LYS A 79 -24.84 2.92 -5.38
C LYS A 79 -23.41 3.27 -5.79
N LEU A 80 -22.67 3.99 -4.94
CA LEU A 80 -21.26 4.30 -5.17
C LEU A 80 -20.45 3.01 -5.05
N VAL A 81 -19.76 2.64 -6.13
CA VAL A 81 -18.81 1.53 -6.13
C VAL A 81 -17.45 2.06 -5.70
N THR A 82 -16.87 1.45 -4.66
CA THR A 82 -15.50 1.72 -4.22
C THR A 82 -14.64 0.49 -4.47
N HIS A 83 -13.48 0.69 -5.07
CA HIS A 83 -12.50 -0.36 -5.36
C HIS A 83 -11.38 -0.37 -4.33
N PHE A 84 -11.06 -1.55 -3.82
CA PHE A 84 -9.96 -1.82 -2.92
C PHE A 84 -8.98 -2.78 -3.60
N TRP A 85 -7.73 -2.35 -3.71
CA TRP A 85 -6.64 -3.15 -4.26
C TRP A 85 -5.64 -3.42 -3.16
N GLU A 86 -5.14 -4.65 -3.06
CA GLU A 86 -4.03 -5.01 -2.18
C GLU A 86 -2.92 -5.67 -3.00
N ILE A 87 -1.67 -5.24 -2.80
CA ILE A 87 -0.50 -5.95 -3.32
C ILE A 87 0.09 -6.83 -2.21
N GLY A 88 -0.06 -8.14 -2.37
CA GLY A 88 0.50 -9.19 -1.51
C GLY A 88 1.94 -9.56 -1.85
N GLY A 89 2.55 -10.46 -1.08
CA GLY A 89 3.92 -10.97 -1.31
C GLY A 89 5.04 -9.93 -1.11
N GLY A 90 4.81 -8.90 -0.30
CA GLY A 90 5.78 -7.83 -0.05
C GLY A 90 6.11 -7.07 -1.34
N GLN A 91 7.39 -7.04 -1.72
CA GLN A 91 7.87 -6.28 -2.88
C GLN A 91 7.77 -7.04 -4.22
N LEU A 92 7.50 -8.35 -4.19
CA LEU A 92 7.56 -9.23 -5.36
C LEU A 92 6.61 -8.82 -6.48
N TYR A 93 5.44 -8.30 -6.12
CA TYR A 93 4.39 -7.91 -7.08
C TYR A 93 4.27 -6.40 -7.26
N SER A 94 5.30 -5.63 -6.88
CA SER A 94 5.37 -4.18 -7.07
C SER A 94 5.20 -3.75 -8.53
N ALA A 95 5.60 -4.58 -9.50
CA ALA A 95 5.38 -4.35 -10.93
C ALA A 95 3.90 -4.26 -11.35
N ALA A 96 2.97 -4.69 -10.50
CA ALA A 96 1.53 -4.53 -10.73
C ALA A 96 1.00 -3.14 -10.30
N LEU A 97 1.79 -2.35 -9.56
CA LEU A 97 1.39 -1.04 -9.06
C LEU A 97 0.89 -0.07 -10.15
N PRO A 98 1.55 0.06 -11.33
CA PRO A 98 1.07 0.93 -12.41
C PRO A 98 -0.30 0.54 -12.97
N VAL A 99 -0.73 -0.71 -12.77
CA VAL A 99 -2.00 -1.22 -13.27
C VAL A 99 -3.15 -0.94 -12.29
N VAL A 100 -2.86 -0.96 -10.98
CA VAL A 100 -3.87 -0.74 -9.93
C VAL A 100 -4.00 0.72 -9.50
N LEU A 101 -2.93 1.50 -9.65
CA LEU A 101 -2.87 2.90 -9.25
C LEU A 101 -3.47 3.81 -10.34
N THR A 102 -4.68 4.31 -10.09
CA THR A 102 -5.33 5.31 -10.96
C THR A 102 -4.97 6.73 -10.49
N PRO A 103 -5.03 7.77 -11.35
CA PRO A 103 -4.67 9.15 -10.95
C PRO A 103 -5.49 9.70 -9.78
N SER A 104 -6.75 9.27 -9.66
CA SER A 104 -7.67 9.64 -8.57
C SER A 104 -7.61 8.69 -7.35
N ALA A 105 -6.70 7.71 -7.35
CA ALA A 105 -6.60 6.74 -6.26
C ALA A 105 -5.92 7.33 -5.02
N MET A 106 -6.33 6.81 -3.86
CA MET A 106 -5.55 6.94 -2.62
C MET A 106 -4.58 5.76 -2.53
N ALA A 107 -3.30 6.05 -2.39
CA ALA A 107 -2.28 5.05 -2.08
C ALA A 107 -2.08 4.98 -0.56
N VAL A 108 -2.27 3.80 0.02
CA VAL A 108 -2.12 3.53 1.45
C VAL A 108 -0.91 2.63 1.66
N ILE A 109 0.16 3.18 2.25
CA ILE A 109 1.34 2.43 2.66
C ILE A 109 1.14 1.95 4.11
N VAL A 110 1.13 0.64 4.32
CA VAL A 110 0.96 0.04 5.65
C VAL A 110 2.30 -0.49 6.15
N ILE A 111 2.80 0.15 7.21
CA ILE A 111 4.07 -0.16 7.87
C ILE A 111 3.80 -0.90 9.18
N ASP A 112 4.59 -1.93 9.46
CA ASP A 112 4.48 -2.74 10.67
C ASP A 112 5.34 -2.17 11.81
N LEU A 113 4.73 -1.49 12.78
CA LEU A 113 5.44 -0.86 13.89
C LEU A 113 6.03 -1.87 14.89
N SER A 114 5.58 -3.14 14.86
CA SER A 114 6.14 -4.20 15.70
C SER A 114 7.51 -4.68 15.22
N ARG A 115 7.94 -4.27 14.02
CA ARG A 115 9.23 -4.62 13.41
C ARG A 115 9.98 -3.38 12.94
N PRO A 116 10.53 -2.55 13.85
CA PRO A 116 11.13 -1.26 13.50
C PRO A 116 12.18 -1.31 12.40
N ALA A 117 13.01 -2.37 12.37
CA ALA A 117 14.07 -2.54 11.37
C ALA A 117 13.56 -2.57 9.91
N THR A 118 12.28 -2.89 9.66
CA THR A 118 11.72 -2.90 8.30
C THR A 118 11.13 -1.54 7.90
N ILE A 119 10.90 -0.61 8.84
CA ILE A 119 10.18 0.65 8.60
C ILE A 119 10.81 1.47 7.47
N VAL A 120 12.10 1.78 7.59
CA VAL A 120 12.83 2.61 6.63
C VAL A 120 12.93 1.96 5.24
N PRO A 121 13.43 0.71 5.10
CA PRO A 121 13.54 0.10 3.77
C PRO A 121 12.17 -0.10 3.11
N ASP A 122 11.14 -0.49 3.86
CA ASP A 122 9.78 -0.68 3.32
C ASP A 122 9.20 0.64 2.83
N LEU A 123 9.31 1.69 3.64
CA LEU A 123 8.73 2.98 3.31
C LEU A 123 9.46 3.64 2.12
N LEU A 124 10.80 3.62 2.11
CA LEU A 124 11.60 4.13 0.98
C LEU A 124 11.24 3.40 -0.33
N PHE A 125 11.12 2.07 -0.28
CA PHE A 125 10.76 1.27 -1.44
C PHE A 125 9.40 1.70 -2.01
N TRP A 126 8.35 1.70 -1.18
CA TRP A 126 7.00 2.00 -1.65
C TRP A 126 6.80 3.46 -2.07
N LEU A 127 7.44 4.41 -1.39
CA LEU A 127 7.45 5.81 -1.81
C LEU A 127 8.12 5.97 -3.18
N SER A 128 9.26 5.32 -3.40
CA SER A 128 9.95 5.31 -4.69
C SER A 128 9.11 4.69 -5.81
N GLN A 129 8.42 3.57 -5.54
CA GLN A 129 7.53 2.95 -6.52
C GLN A 129 6.34 3.85 -6.87
N LEU A 130 5.73 4.49 -5.87
CA LEU A 130 4.59 5.39 -6.09
C LEU A 130 4.99 6.65 -6.88
N THR A 131 6.14 7.25 -6.59
CA THR A 131 6.62 8.41 -7.36
C THR A 131 7.05 8.03 -8.78
N SER A 132 7.62 6.85 -8.97
CA SER A 132 7.95 6.34 -10.30
C SER A 132 6.71 6.08 -11.16
N CYS A 133 5.60 5.67 -10.54
CA CYS A 133 4.31 5.48 -11.23
C CYS A 133 3.59 6.79 -11.55
N ALA A 134 3.77 7.83 -10.73
CA ALA A 134 3.01 9.08 -10.85
C ALA A 134 3.38 9.93 -12.08
N GLY A 135 4.62 9.84 -12.59
CA GLY A 135 5.07 10.61 -13.75
C GLY A 135 4.82 12.13 -13.62
N SER A 136 4.58 12.81 -14.75
CA SER A 136 4.25 14.26 -14.79
C SER A 136 2.76 14.57 -14.50
N ALA A 137 1.96 13.55 -14.19
CA ALA A 137 0.55 13.68 -13.83
C ALA A 137 0.41 13.94 -12.31
N SER A 138 -0.75 14.44 -11.88
CA SER A 138 -1.00 14.76 -10.47
C SER A 138 -0.64 13.57 -9.56
N ALA A 139 0.25 13.79 -8.59
CA ALA A 139 0.66 12.76 -7.66
C ALA A 139 -0.56 12.18 -6.91
N PRO A 140 -0.62 10.85 -6.71
CA PRO A 140 -1.72 10.24 -5.96
C PRO A 140 -1.72 10.74 -4.51
N GLN A 141 -2.89 10.72 -3.86
CA GLN A 141 -2.96 11.02 -2.44
C GLN A 141 -2.31 9.87 -1.65
N ILE A 142 -1.21 10.15 -0.96
CA ILE A 142 -0.47 9.16 -0.17
C ILE A 142 -0.91 9.23 1.30
N VAL A 143 -1.20 8.07 1.88
CA VAL A 143 -1.47 7.86 3.30
C VAL A 143 -0.52 6.81 3.83
N ILE A 144 0.19 7.10 4.91
CA ILE A 144 1.07 6.17 5.61
C ILE A 144 0.39 5.77 6.92
N ILE A 145 0.22 4.46 7.11
CA ILE A 145 -0.37 3.89 8.33
C ILE A 145 0.71 3.09 9.06
N GLY A 146 1.07 3.54 10.26
CA GLY A 146 1.85 2.74 11.19
C GLY A 146 0.93 1.78 11.93
N ASN A 147 0.86 0.53 11.49
CA ASN A 147 0.00 -0.50 12.09
C ASN A 147 0.68 -1.23 13.25
N LYS A 148 -0.10 -1.94 14.07
CA LYS A 148 0.35 -2.65 15.27
C LYS A 148 1.01 -1.72 16.29
N TYR A 149 0.44 -0.54 16.47
CA TYR A 149 0.91 0.45 17.44
C TYR A 149 1.02 -0.11 18.87
N ASP A 150 0.12 -1.02 19.24
CA ASP A 150 0.12 -1.75 20.51
C ASP A 150 1.41 -2.56 20.75
N ALA A 151 2.07 -3.01 19.69
CA ALA A 151 3.31 -3.79 19.75
C ALA A 151 4.57 -2.96 19.40
N MET A 152 4.44 -1.63 19.26
CA MET A 152 5.56 -0.76 18.96
C MET A 152 6.48 -0.60 20.19
N PRO A 153 7.81 -0.61 20.03
CA PRO A 153 8.72 -0.36 21.15
C PRO A 153 8.55 1.05 21.73
N THR A 154 8.09 1.14 22.98
CA THR A 154 7.83 2.43 23.65
C THR A 154 9.09 3.28 23.82
N LYS A 155 10.25 2.66 24.03
CA LYS A 155 11.52 3.38 24.28
C LYS A 155 11.94 4.25 23.10
N ASP A 156 11.68 3.77 21.89
CA ASP A 156 12.10 4.41 20.64
C ASP A 156 10.93 5.05 19.90
N ALA A 157 9.78 5.21 20.57
CA ALA A 157 8.56 5.75 19.98
C ALA A 157 8.76 7.15 19.37
N ASP A 158 9.54 8.01 20.04
CA ASP A 158 9.89 9.36 19.53
C ASP A 158 10.75 9.28 18.28
N LEU A 159 11.77 8.42 18.27
CA LEU A 159 12.64 8.20 17.11
C LEU A 159 11.86 7.66 15.90
N ILE A 160 11.01 6.65 16.13
CA ILE A 160 10.13 6.07 15.10
C ILE A 160 9.18 7.14 14.55
N GLY A 161 8.51 7.87 15.43
CA GLY A 161 7.55 8.90 15.04
C GLY A 161 8.18 10.03 14.23
N ARG A 162 9.33 10.56 14.66
CA ARG A 162 10.05 11.61 13.92
C ARG A 162 10.62 11.13 12.60
N THR A 163 11.12 9.90 12.53
CA THR A 163 11.61 9.31 11.28
C THR A 163 10.47 9.15 10.27
N LEU A 164 9.32 8.62 10.69
CA LEU A 164 8.15 8.50 9.83
C LEU A 164 7.64 9.86 9.35
N ARG A 165 7.59 10.86 10.24
CA ARG A 165 7.23 12.25 9.89
C ARG A 165 8.20 12.85 8.87
N ALA A 166 9.50 12.68 9.09
CA ALA A 166 10.54 13.15 8.20
C ALA A 166 10.43 12.55 6.80
N MET A 167 10.11 11.26 6.71
CA MET A 167 9.93 10.59 5.43
C MET A 167 8.58 10.90 4.77
N ALA A 168 7.53 11.20 5.54
CA ALA A 168 6.20 11.50 5.02
C ALA A 168 6.07 12.94 4.46
N MET A 169 6.75 13.90 5.10
CA MET A 169 6.60 15.33 4.80
C MET A 169 6.92 15.71 3.35
N PRO A 170 8.03 15.25 2.72
CA PRO A 170 8.34 15.59 1.33
C PRO A 170 7.27 15.17 0.31
N TYR A 171 6.46 14.17 0.66
CA TYR A 171 5.42 13.62 -0.20
C TYR A 171 4.03 14.18 0.13
N ASN A 172 3.94 15.14 1.06
CA ASN A 172 2.68 15.65 1.60
C ASN A 172 1.74 14.53 2.09
N ALA A 173 2.33 13.42 2.55
CA ALA A 173 1.60 12.23 2.94
C ALA A 173 0.93 12.45 4.30
N MET A 174 -0.31 11.98 4.44
CA MET A 174 -0.95 11.92 5.74
C MET A 174 -0.42 10.70 6.50
N LEU A 175 -0.03 10.88 7.75
CA LEU A 175 0.57 9.83 8.57
C LEU A 175 -0.24 9.63 9.85
N PHE A 176 -0.63 8.40 10.17
CA PHE A 176 -1.23 8.10 11.47
C PHE A 176 -0.98 6.67 11.94
N TYR A 177 -1.08 6.47 13.24
CA TYR A 177 -0.96 5.15 13.85
C TYR A 177 -2.30 4.42 13.93
N HIS A 178 -2.25 3.11 13.75
CA HIS A 178 -3.39 2.23 13.84
C HIS A 178 -3.05 0.99 14.70
N SER A 179 -4.05 0.51 15.42
CA SER A 179 -4.03 -0.77 16.12
C SER A 179 -5.40 -1.43 15.99
N SER A 180 -5.38 -2.73 15.74
CA SER A 180 -6.61 -3.54 15.70
C SER A 180 -7.25 -3.72 17.08
N ASP A 181 -6.55 -3.41 18.17
CA ASP A 181 -7.09 -3.54 19.53
C ASP A 181 -7.70 -2.24 20.05
N ASN A 182 -7.48 -1.12 19.36
CA ASN A 182 -7.97 0.19 19.77
C ASN A 182 -9.15 0.66 18.88
N LYS A 183 -10.37 0.63 19.44
CA LYS A 183 -11.61 1.06 18.75
C LYS A 183 -11.55 2.51 18.24
N ALA A 184 -10.87 3.42 18.94
CA ALA A 184 -10.75 4.81 18.49
C ALA A 184 -9.90 4.91 17.21
N LEU A 185 -8.78 4.17 17.15
CA LEU A 185 -7.91 4.12 15.97
C LEU A 185 -8.57 3.40 14.79
N GLN A 186 -9.40 2.38 15.07
CA GLN A 186 -10.24 1.77 14.04
C GLN A 186 -11.24 2.77 13.46
N GLN A 187 -11.92 3.54 14.31
CA GLN A 187 -12.87 4.55 13.86
C GLN A 187 -12.19 5.68 13.08
N GLN A 188 -10.99 6.10 13.49
CA GLN A 188 -10.18 7.07 12.77
C GLN A 188 -9.83 6.58 11.35
N PHE A 189 -9.33 5.35 11.22
CA PHE A 189 -9.05 4.73 9.92
C PHE A 189 -10.30 4.69 9.03
N ARG A 190 -11.44 4.21 9.56
CA ARG A 190 -12.72 4.19 8.81
C ARG A 190 -13.12 5.58 8.35
N THR A 191 -12.93 6.59 9.19
CA THR A 191 -13.32 7.97 8.89
C THR A 191 -12.47 8.54 7.76
N VAL A 192 -11.15 8.32 7.79
CA VAL A 192 -10.22 8.72 6.72
C VAL A 192 -10.65 8.14 5.38
N ILE A 193 -10.83 6.81 5.32
CA ILE A 193 -11.18 6.13 4.07
C ILE A 193 -12.56 6.56 3.58
N THR A 194 -13.55 6.70 4.48
CA THR A 194 -14.90 7.14 4.12
C THR A 194 -14.91 8.58 3.58
N ARG A 195 -14.12 9.49 4.16
CA ARG A 195 -14.02 10.87 3.66
C ARG A 195 -13.44 10.93 2.26
N PHE A 196 -12.40 10.14 1.98
CA PHE A 196 -11.86 10.01 0.63
C PHE A 196 -12.89 9.45 -0.36
N ILE A 197 -13.58 8.36 0.01
CA ILE A 197 -14.62 7.74 -0.81
C ILE A 197 -15.73 8.75 -1.15
N LEU A 198 -16.15 9.55 -0.18
CA LEU A 198 -17.22 10.54 -0.35
C LEU A 198 -16.73 11.89 -0.90
N ASP A 199 -15.45 12.00 -1.26
CA ASP A 199 -14.80 13.25 -1.69
C ASP A 199 -15.03 14.43 -0.74
N LYS A 200 -15.05 14.14 0.57
CA LYS A 200 -15.22 15.15 1.61
C LYS A 200 -13.84 15.60 2.09
N PRO A 201 -13.65 16.90 2.37
CA PRO A 201 -12.40 17.37 2.95
C PRO A 201 -12.14 16.64 4.27
N ASN A 202 -10.88 16.35 4.54
CA ASN A 202 -10.47 15.85 5.84
C ASN A 202 -10.95 16.84 6.91
N ALA A 203 -11.52 16.34 8.02
CA ALA A 203 -11.79 17.21 9.14
C ALA A 203 -10.48 17.86 9.60
N LYS A 204 -10.57 19.11 10.07
CA LYS A 204 -9.46 19.80 10.74
C LYS A 204 -9.14 19.07 12.04
N SER A 205 -8.43 17.96 11.95
CA SER A 205 -7.83 17.28 13.09
C SER A 205 -6.51 17.96 13.39
N ALA A 206 -6.30 18.35 14.64
CA ALA A 206 -5.00 18.86 15.08
C ALA A 206 -3.93 17.77 14.91
N ALA A 207 -2.72 18.17 14.53
CA ALA A 207 -1.58 17.28 14.55
C ALA A 207 -1.33 16.80 15.99
N GLN A 208 -1.16 15.49 16.17
CA GLN A 208 -0.74 14.88 17.42
C GLN A 208 0.66 14.32 17.21
N THR A 209 1.63 14.92 17.89
CA THR A 209 3.06 14.61 17.77
C THR A 209 3.64 14.05 19.08
N ASP A 210 2.86 13.99 20.15
CA ASP A 210 3.29 13.46 21.45
C ASP A 210 3.67 11.97 21.30
N PRO A 211 4.90 11.56 21.65
CA PRO A 211 5.37 10.19 21.51
C PRO A 211 4.64 9.19 22.42
N THR A 212 3.94 9.67 23.45
CA THR A 212 3.13 8.82 24.36
C THR A 212 1.74 8.51 23.78
N ARG A 213 1.34 9.22 22.73
CA ARG A 213 0.02 9.11 22.10
C ARG A 213 0.14 8.58 20.68
N PRO A 214 -0.93 7.96 20.15
CA PRO A 214 -0.96 7.57 18.75
C PRO A 214 -0.74 8.79 17.84
N LEU A 215 0.23 8.66 16.94
CA LEU A 215 0.60 9.71 16.00
C LEU A 215 -0.55 10.00 15.02
N MET A 216 -0.79 11.28 14.73
CA MET A 216 -1.73 11.72 13.70
C MET A 216 -1.25 13.03 13.09
N ILE A 217 -0.86 12.99 11.83
CA ILE A 217 -0.31 14.11 11.06
C ILE A 217 -1.14 14.23 9.78
N PRO A 218 -2.07 15.20 9.72
CA PRO A 218 -2.76 15.54 8.47
C PRO A 218 -1.76 16.00 7.41
N SER A 219 -2.09 15.79 6.13
CA SER A 219 -1.31 16.34 5.01
C SER A 219 -1.12 17.85 5.17
N GLY A 220 0.13 18.32 5.06
CA GLY A 220 0.51 19.73 5.14
C GLY A 220 0.50 20.33 6.55
N ALA A 221 0.23 19.55 7.60
CA ALA A 221 0.23 20.04 8.98
C ALA A 221 1.61 19.96 9.68
N ASP A 222 2.58 19.28 9.07
CA ASP A 222 3.92 19.09 9.64
C ASP A 222 4.91 20.14 9.14
N SER A 223 5.99 20.37 9.90
CA SER A 223 7.07 21.27 9.51
C SER A 223 8.45 20.71 9.89
N PRO A 224 9.52 21.06 9.15
CA PRO A 224 10.88 20.62 9.46
C PRO A 224 11.30 20.99 10.89
N ASP A 225 10.91 22.18 11.35
CA ASP A 225 11.21 22.67 12.69
C ASP A 225 10.48 21.86 13.78
N ALA A 226 9.24 21.41 13.51
CA ALA A 226 8.45 20.59 14.43
C ALA A 226 8.92 19.13 14.51
N ILE A 227 9.66 18.65 13.51
CA ILE A 227 10.31 17.33 13.52
C ILE A 227 11.68 17.43 14.23
N GLY A 228 12.43 18.48 13.91
CA GLY A 228 13.77 18.74 14.42
C GLY A 228 14.85 17.92 13.70
N HIS A 229 16.00 17.81 14.36
CA HIS A 229 17.19 17.17 13.81
C HIS A 229 17.33 15.72 14.33
N PRO A 230 17.84 14.79 13.52
CA PRO A 230 18.06 13.41 13.95
C PRO A 230 19.22 13.30 14.96
N PRO A 231 19.27 12.19 15.73
CA PRO A 231 20.42 11.86 16.58
C PRO A 231 21.72 11.81 15.76
N GLY A 232 22.66 12.70 16.07
CA GLY A 232 23.92 12.85 15.34
C GLY A 232 23.97 14.03 14.35
N GLY A 233 22.90 14.85 14.28
CA GLY A 233 22.85 16.06 13.49
C GLY A 233 22.59 15.82 11.99
N GLY A 234 22.36 16.91 11.26
CA GLY A 234 21.99 16.89 9.84
C GLY A 234 20.53 17.28 9.59
N GLY A 235 20.17 17.45 8.31
CA GLY A 235 18.80 17.81 7.92
C GLY A 235 17.83 16.63 7.93
N LEU A 236 16.65 16.85 7.35
CA LEU A 236 15.58 15.85 7.27
C LEU A 236 16.02 14.53 6.62
N GLU A 237 16.88 14.61 5.61
CA GLU A 237 17.41 13.48 4.85
C GLU A 237 18.32 12.55 5.69
N ALA A 238 18.78 13.01 6.86
CA ALA A 238 19.61 12.20 7.74
C ALA A 238 18.81 11.29 8.68
N TRP A 239 17.47 11.45 8.78
CA TRP A 239 16.62 10.60 9.62
C TRP A 239 16.68 9.10 9.26
N PRO A 240 16.58 8.68 7.98
CA PRO A 240 16.72 7.27 7.62
C PRO A 240 18.07 6.67 8.04
N ALA A 241 19.16 7.44 7.91
CA ALA A 241 20.49 6.98 8.30
C ALA A 241 20.64 6.87 9.83
N ALA A 242 20.11 7.84 10.57
CA ALA A 242 20.10 7.81 12.04
C ALA A 242 19.25 6.65 12.58
N PHE A 243 18.09 6.40 11.97
CA PHE A 243 17.21 5.30 12.32
C PHE A 243 17.90 3.93 12.14
N ARG A 244 18.60 3.73 11.03
CA ARG A 244 19.36 2.50 10.74
C ARG A 244 20.48 2.21 11.75
N ARG A 245 21.02 3.23 12.43
CA ARG A 245 22.02 3.04 13.50
C ARG A 245 21.42 2.39 14.73
N VAL A 246 20.14 2.64 15.01
CA VAL A 246 19.40 2.07 16.15
C VAL A 246 18.76 0.74 15.77
N PHE A 247 18.19 0.67 14.56
CA PHE A 247 17.53 -0.53 14.02
C PHE A 247 18.23 -0.99 12.73
N PRO A 248 19.27 -1.83 12.83
CA PRO A 248 19.95 -2.33 11.65
C PRO A 248 19.02 -3.24 10.85
N GLU A 249 19.06 -3.11 9.53
CA GLU A 249 18.27 -3.94 8.63
C GLU A 249 18.72 -5.41 8.74
N PRO A 250 17.79 -6.38 8.77
CA PRO A 250 18.16 -7.78 8.72
C PRO A 250 18.88 -8.07 7.39
N PRO A 251 19.88 -8.98 7.38
CA PRO A 251 20.57 -9.34 6.16
C PRO A 251 19.55 -9.82 5.12
N ALA A 252 19.70 -9.34 3.87
CA ALA A 252 18.78 -9.66 2.80
C ALA A 252 18.66 -11.18 2.64
N GLN A 253 17.50 -11.74 3.01
CA GLN A 253 17.19 -13.11 2.67
C GLN A 253 16.94 -13.17 1.17
N ARG A 254 17.80 -13.88 0.46
CA ARG A 254 17.70 -14.10 -0.97
C ARG A 254 16.35 -14.78 -1.25
N ILE A 255 15.41 -14.04 -1.85
CA ILE A 255 14.14 -14.62 -2.26
C ILE A 255 14.42 -15.47 -3.49
N VAL A 256 14.44 -16.79 -3.31
CA VAL A 256 14.50 -17.75 -4.42
C VAL A 256 13.15 -17.72 -5.10
N LEU A 257 13.09 -17.20 -6.32
CA LEU A 257 11.85 -17.20 -7.09
C LEU A 257 11.43 -18.66 -7.37
N PRO A 258 10.12 -18.98 -7.46
CA PRO A 258 9.67 -20.28 -7.94
C PRO A 258 10.24 -20.52 -9.35
N GLY A 259 11.26 -21.38 -9.46
CA GLY A 259 12.04 -21.62 -10.69
C GLY A 259 13.55 -21.40 -10.58
N GLU A 260 14.05 -20.82 -9.48
CA GLU A 260 15.51 -20.67 -9.21
C GLU A 260 16.09 -21.74 -8.29
N GLN A 261 15.27 -22.71 -7.85
CA GLN A 261 15.82 -23.92 -7.26
C GLN A 261 16.57 -24.65 -8.37
N GLN A 262 17.89 -24.71 -8.24
CA GLN A 262 18.72 -25.64 -8.98
C GLN A 262 18.33 -27.04 -8.50
N LEU A 263 17.23 -27.54 -9.06
CA LEU A 263 16.82 -28.92 -8.91
C LEU A 263 17.90 -29.76 -9.60
N GLU A 264 18.35 -30.82 -8.94
CA GLU A 264 19.18 -31.83 -9.59
C GLU A 264 18.51 -32.23 -10.91
N PRO A 265 19.27 -32.40 -12.01
CA PRO A 265 18.70 -32.73 -13.31
C PRO A 265 17.93 -34.05 -13.20
N GLU A 266 16.60 -33.97 -13.17
CA GLU A 266 15.73 -35.12 -13.25
C GLU A 266 15.31 -35.30 -14.72
N PRO A 267 15.85 -36.31 -15.43
CA PRO A 267 15.67 -36.45 -16.87
C PRO A 267 14.19 -36.59 -17.28
N VAL A 268 13.32 -37.04 -16.36
CA VAL A 268 11.87 -37.16 -16.59
C VAL A 268 11.19 -35.79 -16.57
N VAL A 269 11.56 -34.92 -15.62
CA VAL A 269 10.98 -33.58 -15.48
C VAL A 269 11.47 -32.68 -16.60
N ASP A 270 12.76 -32.76 -16.94
CA ASP A 270 13.36 -31.99 -18.04
C ASP A 270 12.76 -32.38 -19.40
N ALA A 271 12.50 -33.67 -19.63
CA ALA A 271 11.81 -34.13 -20.83
C ALA A 271 10.38 -33.57 -20.94
N LEU A 272 9.65 -33.49 -19.82
CA LEU A 272 8.31 -32.88 -19.77
C LEU A 272 8.34 -31.37 -20.05
N TRP A 273 9.37 -30.65 -19.58
CA TRP A 273 9.55 -29.22 -19.87
C TRP A 273 9.86 -28.94 -21.34
N VAL A 274 10.67 -29.81 -21.98
CA VAL A 274 10.97 -29.74 -23.41
C VAL A 274 9.69 -30.00 -24.22
N GLN A 275 8.94 -31.05 -23.85
CA GLN A 275 7.70 -31.41 -24.53
C GLN A 275 6.62 -30.32 -24.41
N LYS A 276 6.55 -29.63 -23.26
CA LYS A 276 5.63 -28.52 -23.02
C LYS A 276 6.05 -27.21 -23.69
N ARG A 277 7.35 -27.02 -23.95
CA ARG A 277 7.87 -25.87 -24.72
C ARG A 277 7.57 -25.98 -26.20
N ASP A 278 7.59 -27.19 -26.74
CA ASP A 278 7.37 -27.48 -28.16
C ASP A 278 5.88 -27.68 -28.49
N GLU A 279 4.98 -27.62 -27.51
CA GLU A 279 3.55 -27.72 -27.76
C GLU A 279 3.05 -26.40 -28.39
N PRO A 280 2.57 -26.41 -29.65
CA PRO A 280 2.08 -25.21 -30.29
C PRO A 280 0.83 -24.72 -29.55
N ILE A 281 0.86 -23.48 -29.07
CA ILE A 281 -0.26 -22.81 -28.44
C ILE A 281 -1.43 -22.82 -29.44
N ARG A 282 -2.41 -23.71 -29.23
CA ARG A 282 -3.68 -23.69 -29.97
C ARG A 282 -4.39 -22.37 -29.65
N LYS A 283 -4.32 -21.41 -30.57
CA LYS A 283 -5.17 -20.23 -30.54
C LYS A 283 -6.62 -20.72 -30.64
N VAL A 284 -7.38 -20.56 -29.57
CA VAL A 284 -8.84 -20.70 -29.60
C VAL A 284 -9.35 -19.49 -30.39
N GLU A 285 -9.66 -19.69 -31.66
CA GLU A 285 -10.40 -18.69 -32.44
C GLU A 285 -11.82 -18.55 -31.86
N PRO A 286 -12.32 -17.34 -31.64
CA PRO A 286 -13.68 -17.14 -31.18
C PRO A 286 -14.65 -17.54 -32.31
N SER A 287 -15.48 -18.54 -32.04
CA SER A 287 -16.58 -18.94 -32.92
C SER A 287 -17.50 -17.73 -33.17
N ARG A 288 -17.55 -17.28 -34.42
CA ARG A 288 -18.60 -16.37 -34.89
C ARG A 288 -19.88 -17.18 -35.07
N SER A 289 -20.90 -16.84 -34.28
CA SER A 289 -22.31 -17.04 -34.60
C SER A 289 -23.14 -16.04 -33.80
#